data_AF-V9E9F1-F1
#
_entry.id   AF-V9E9F1-F1
#
_cell.length_a   1.000
_cell.length_b   1.000
_cell.length_c   1.000
_cell.angle_alpha   90.00
_cell.angle_beta   90.00
_cell.angle_gamma   90.00
#
_symmetry.space_group_name_H-M   'P 1'
#
loop_
_entity.id
_entity.type
_entity.pdbx_description
1 polymer ?
#
loop_
_entity_poly.entity_id
_entity_poly.type
_entity_poly.pdbx_seq_one_letter_code
_entity_poly.pdbx_strand_id
1 'polypeptide(L)'
;MCNFAPIEFERLWELSKDHVLSKWGVGRGKKCKISPKDMLFMMLAALKHCGNWETVSSMFGMDASTFQKTIKKYIDMYEPFLYTHLVKGQEALWSMKKITVTWHAFAKYPCARYATDVTFQPAVRPTRNFHEVMEYFS
;
A
#
# COMPACT_ATOMS: atom_id res chain seq x y z
N MET A 1 1.71 -4.66 -15.69
CA MET A 1 0.35 -5.08 -15.26
C MET A 1 0.52 -5.75 -13.90
N CYS A 2 -0.42 -5.56 -12.97
CA CYS A 2 -0.22 -5.89 -11.57
C CYS A 2 -0.07 -7.42 -11.32
N ASN A 3 0.57 -7.81 -10.22
CA ASN A 3 0.82 -9.22 -9.88
C ASN A 3 -0.41 -9.96 -9.30
N PHE A 4 -1.61 -9.42 -9.45
CA PHE A 4 -2.82 -10.00 -8.89
C PHE A 4 -3.43 -10.99 -9.89
N ALA A 5 -3.78 -12.19 -9.42
CA ALA A 5 -4.70 -13.03 -10.16
C ALA A 5 -6.08 -12.33 -10.25
N PRO A 6 -6.90 -12.61 -11.29
CA PRO A 6 -8.20 -11.97 -11.44
C PRO A 6 -9.07 -12.08 -10.18
N ILE A 7 -9.09 -13.25 -9.54
CA ILE A 7 -9.86 -13.46 -8.31
C ILE A 7 -9.35 -12.65 -7.11
N GLU A 8 -8.04 -12.41 -7.02
CA GLU A 8 -7.45 -11.60 -5.95
C GLU A 8 -7.78 -10.13 -6.15
N PHE A 9 -7.74 -9.66 -7.41
CA PHE A 9 -8.17 -8.32 -7.76
C PHE A 9 -9.66 -8.10 -7.45
N GLU A 10 -10.52 -9.06 -7.81
CA GLU A 10 -11.95 -8.99 -7.48
C GLU A 10 -12.20 -8.95 -5.97
N ARG A 11 -11.49 -9.76 -5.19
CA ARG A 11 -11.60 -9.71 -3.72
C ARG A 11 -11.19 -8.36 -3.14
N LEU A 12 -10.11 -7.77 -3.66
CA LEU A 12 -9.67 -6.44 -3.25
C LEU A 12 -10.69 -5.36 -3.63
N TRP A 13 -11.27 -5.45 -4.82
CA TRP A 13 -12.33 -4.55 -5.26
C TRP A 13 -13.58 -4.70 -4.39
N GLU A 14 -14.06 -5.92 -4.16
CA GLU A 14 -15.25 -6.17 -3.33
C GLU A 14 -15.08 -5.67 -1.89
N LEU A 15 -13.88 -5.78 -1.33
CA LEU A 15 -13.55 -5.23 -0.02
C LEU A 15 -13.71 -3.70 0.04
N SER A 16 -13.34 -3.00 -1.03
CA SER A 16 -13.20 -1.54 -1.00
C SER A 16 -14.23 -0.78 -1.84
N LYS A 17 -15.06 -1.47 -2.62
CA LYS A 17 -16.00 -0.88 -3.59
C LYS A 17 -16.88 0.20 -2.96
N ASP A 18 -17.44 -0.04 -1.78
CA ASP A 18 -18.37 0.89 -1.14
C ASP A 18 -17.65 2.17 -0.70
N HIS A 19 -16.41 2.03 -0.24
CA HIS A 19 -15.54 3.16 0.10
C HIS A 19 -15.18 3.97 -1.14
N VAL A 20 -14.76 3.30 -2.21
CA VAL A 20 -14.36 3.95 -3.45
C VAL A 20 -15.55 4.65 -4.08
N LEU A 21 -16.72 4.02 -4.16
CA LEU A 21 -17.92 4.61 -4.76
C LEU A 21 -18.47 5.80 -3.97
N SER A 22 -18.30 5.82 -2.64
CA SER A 22 -18.74 6.93 -1.79
C SER A 22 -17.80 8.13 -1.78
N LYS A 23 -16.54 7.98 -2.19
CA LYS A 23 -15.53 9.05 -2.16
C LYS A 23 -14.96 9.45 -3.52
N TRP A 24 -14.86 8.52 -4.46
CA TRP A 24 -14.25 8.76 -5.76
C TRP A 24 -15.28 9.25 -6.78
N GLY A 25 -14.96 10.35 -7.47
CA GLY A 25 -15.84 10.90 -8.51
C GLY A 25 -17.13 11.55 -7.96
N VAL A 26 -17.19 11.78 -6.64
CA VAL A 26 -18.29 12.50 -5.98
C VAL A 26 -18.05 14.02 -6.10
N GLY A 27 -19.10 14.78 -6.39
CA GLY A 27 -19.06 16.24 -6.52
C GLY A 27 -19.64 16.77 -7.83
N ARG A 28 -19.63 18.10 -7.98
CA ARG A 28 -20.20 18.82 -9.14
C ARG A 28 -19.24 19.00 -10.32
N GLY A 29 -17.99 18.56 -10.18
CA GLY A 29 -16.97 18.69 -11.21
C GLY A 29 -17.15 17.71 -12.37
N LYS A 30 -16.32 17.87 -13.42
CA LYS A 30 -16.26 16.94 -14.55
C LYS A 30 -15.97 15.53 -14.03
N LYS A 31 -16.88 14.59 -14.32
CA LYS A 31 -16.71 13.19 -13.92
C LYS A 31 -15.51 12.57 -14.65
N CYS A 32 -14.76 11.73 -13.93
CA CYS A 32 -13.69 10.95 -14.52
C CYS A 32 -14.28 9.96 -15.54
N LYS A 33 -13.65 9.81 -16.70
CA LYS A 33 -14.08 8.83 -17.73
C LYS A 33 -13.73 7.39 -17.35
N ILE A 34 -12.73 7.23 -16.49
CA ILE A 34 -12.21 5.94 -16.05
C ILE A 34 -13.09 5.44 -14.91
N SER A 35 -13.52 4.18 -14.98
CA SER A 35 -14.35 3.61 -13.93
C SER A 35 -13.55 3.54 -12.61
N PRO A 36 -14.21 3.61 -11.44
CA PRO A 36 -13.49 3.54 -10.16
C PRO A 36 -12.72 2.23 -9.96
N LYS A 37 -13.19 1.13 -10.56
CA LYS A 37 -12.52 -0.17 -10.57
C LYS A 37 -11.28 -0.19 -11.49
N ASP A 38 -11.38 0.42 -12.66
CA ASP A 38 -10.21 0.57 -13.55
C ASP A 38 -9.16 1.47 -12.92
N MET A 39 -9.58 2.50 -12.18
CA MET A 39 -8.66 3.36 -11.43
C MET A 39 -7.89 2.59 -10.36
N LEU A 40 -8.56 1.66 -9.66
CA LEU A 40 -7.89 0.73 -8.73
C LEU A 40 -6.84 -0.11 -9.47
N PHE A 41 -7.18 -0.66 -10.64
CA PHE A 41 -6.25 -1.44 -11.45
C PHE A 41 -5.04 -0.63 -11.91
N MET A 42 -5.27 0.60 -12.40
CA MET A 42 -4.22 1.51 -12.83
C MET A 42 -3.28 1.89 -11.69
N MET A 43 -3.82 2.15 -10.48
CA MET A 43 -3.03 2.42 -9.29
C MET A 43 -2.15 1.23 -8.92
N LEU A 44 -2.70 0.00 -8.90
CA LEU A 44 -1.94 -1.21 -8.62
C LEU A 44 -0.86 -1.47 -9.68
N ALA A 45 -1.14 -1.19 -10.95
CA ALA A 45 -0.18 -1.30 -12.04
C ALA A 45 0.97 -0.28 -11.88
N ALA A 46 0.66 0.95 -11.46
CA ALA A 46 1.65 1.98 -11.18
C ALA A 46 2.54 1.61 -9.99
N LEU A 47 1.96 1.15 -8.88
CA LEU A 47 2.72 0.70 -7.71
C LEU A 47 3.56 -0.55 -8.00
N LYS A 48 3.08 -1.45 -8.86
CA LYS A 48 3.84 -2.65 -9.22
C LYS A 48 5.12 -2.31 -9.99
N HIS A 49 5.03 -1.34 -10.87
CA HIS A 49 6.10 -1.03 -11.82
C HIS A 49 7.16 -0.07 -11.28
N CYS A 50 6.91 0.59 -10.13
CA CYS A 50 7.86 1.46 -9.38
C CYS A 50 8.84 2.26 -10.26
N GLY A 51 8.40 2.70 -11.43
CA GLY A 51 9.27 3.15 -12.51
C GLY A 51 8.80 4.51 -13.03
N ASN A 52 9.28 4.86 -14.22
CA ASN A 52 8.91 6.11 -14.86
C ASN A 52 7.39 6.15 -15.14
N TRP A 53 6.74 7.25 -14.74
CA TRP A 53 5.32 7.51 -14.98
C TRP A 53 4.97 7.43 -16.47
N GLU A 54 5.89 7.80 -17.37
CA GLU A 54 5.70 7.74 -18.83
C GLU A 54 5.52 6.30 -19.33
N THR A 55 6.30 5.36 -18.78
CA THR A 55 6.20 3.94 -19.13
C THR A 55 4.84 3.38 -18.71
N VAL A 56 4.36 3.70 -17.51
CA VAL A 56 3.06 3.19 -17.05
C VAL A 56 1.91 3.91 -17.74
N SER A 57 1.99 5.23 -17.93
CA SER A 57 0.91 6.01 -18.53
C SER A 57 0.70 5.66 -20.02
N SER A 58 1.78 5.36 -20.75
CA SER A 58 1.70 4.90 -22.15
C SER A 58 0.93 3.60 -22.29
N MET A 59 1.05 2.65 -21.34
CA MET A 59 0.26 1.41 -21.34
C MET A 59 -1.26 1.67 -21.28
N PHE A 60 -1.66 2.83 -20.75
CA PHE A 60 -3.05 3.22 -20.60
C PHE A 60 -3.48 4.35 -21.56
N GLY A 61 -2.62 4.74 -22.50
CA GLY A 61 -2.90 5.82 -23.44
C GLY A 61 -3.15 7.18 -22.77
N MET A 62 -2.51 7.43 -21.63
CA MET A 62 -2.65 8.67 -20.86
C MET A 62 -1.36 9.49 -20.89
N ASP A 63 -1.54 10.81 -20.89
CA ASP A 63 -0.44 11.75 -20.59
C ASP A 63 0.12 11.47 -19.18
N ALA A 64 1.45 11.46 -19.06
CA ALA A 64 2.14 11.09 -17.83
C ALA A 64 1.81 12.03 -16.65
N SER A 65 1.73 13.34 -16.90
CA SER A 65 1.38 14.33 -15.87
C SER A 65 -0.05 14.12 -15.36
N THR A 66 -0.99 13.89 -16.28
CA THR A 66 -2.38 13.60 -15.97
C THR A 66 -2.54 12.29 -15.22
N PHE A 67 -1.84 11.24 -15.67
CA PHE A 67 -1.82 9.93 -15.03
C PHE A 67 -1.31 10.04 -13.60
N GLN A 68 -0.12 10.61 -13.40
CA GLN A 68 0.47 10.80 -12.08
C GLN A 68 -0.46 11.55 -11.13
N LYS A 69 -1.03 12.70 -11.55
CA LYS A 69 -1.95 13.49 -10.71
C LYS A 69 -3.19 12.69 -10.32
N THR A 70 -3.73 11.92 -11.25
CA THR A 70 -4.94 11.12 -11.03
C THR A 70 -4.66 9.96 -10.07
N ILE A 71 -3.56 9.23 -10.28
CA ILE A 71 -3.15 8.12 -9.42
C ILE A 71 -2.82 8.60 -8.00
N LYS A 72 -2.06 9.70 -7.84
CA LYS A 72 -1.77 10.26 -6.51
C LYS A 72 -3.05 10.63 -5.77
N LYS A 73 -3.98 11.34 -6.43
CA LYS A 73 -5.27 11.68 -5.84
C LYS A 73 -6.07 10.44 -5.41
N TYR A 74 -5.98 9.36 -6.18
CA TYR A 74 -6.64 8.10 -5.83
C TYR A 74 -5.98 7.44 -4.62
N ILE A 75 -4.64 7.41 -4.57
CA ILE A 75 -3.87 6.88 -3.43
C ILE A 75 -4.20 7.64 -2.15
N ASP A 76 -4.22 8.98 -2.18
CA ASP A 76 -4.51 9.81 -1.00
C ASP A 76 -5.91 9.51 -0.40
N MET A 77 -6.86 9.11 -1.24
CA MET A 77 -8.20 8.68 -0.81
C MET A 77 -8.20 7.23 -0.30
N TYR A 78 -7.45 6.34 -0.96
CA TYR A 78 -7.52 4.90 -0.78
C TYR A 78 -6.61 4.37 0.35
N GLU A 79 -5.46 4.99 0.56
CA GLU A 79 -4.45 4.58 1.55
C GLU A 79 -4.99 4.53 2.99
N PRO A 80 -5.75 5.54 3.48
CA PRO A 80 -6.33 5.48 4.82
C PRO A 80 -7.31 4.31 5.03
N PHE A 81 -8.04 3.95 3.97
CA PHE A 81 -8.97 2.82 4.00
C PHE A 81 -8.22 1.49 4.14
N LEU A 82 -7.21 1.28 3.31
CA LEU A 82 -6.38 0.08 3.35
C LEU A 82 -5.68 -0.07 4.69
N TYR A 83 -5.06 1.00 5.19
CA TYR A 83 -4.36 0.96 6.46
C TYR A 83 -5.29 0.58 7.62
N THR A 84 -6.50 1.14 7.62
CA THR A 84 -7.48 0.85 8.67
C THR A 84 -7.98 -0.60 8.60
N HIS A 85 -8.33 -1.11 7.42
CA HIS A 85 -8.94 -2.45 7.30
C HIS A 85 -7.92 -3.58 7.34
N LEU A 86 -6.76 -3.39 6.71
CA LEU A 86 -5.76 -4.45 6.55
C LEU A 86 -4.71 -4.43 7.66
N VAL A 87 -4.38 -3.27 8.22
CA VAL A 87 -3.38 -3.17 9.31
C VAL A 87 -4.08 -3.09 10.65
N LYS A 88 -4.82 -2.00 10.94
CA LYS A 88 -5.43 -1.81 12.26
C LYS A 88 -6.49 -2.87 12.58
N GLY A 89 -7.28 -3.28 11.59
CA GLY A 89 -8.26 -4.35 11.75
C GLY A 89 -7.62 -5.69 12.13
N GLN A 90 -6.49 -6.02 11.52
CA GLN A 90 -5.75 -7.25 11.84
C GLN A 90 -5.02 -7.15 13.18
N GLU A 91 -4.44 -5.99 13.50
CA GLU A 91 -3.82 -5.74 14.80
C GLU A 91 -4.81 -5.95 15.95
N ALA A 92 -6.06 -5.49 15.80
CA ALA A 92 -7.11 -5.69 16.79
C ALA A 92 -7.50 -7.17 16.95
N LEU A 93 -7.58 -7.93 15.85
CA LEU A 93 -7.96 -9.34 15.86
C LEU A 93 -6.83 -10.26 16.36
N TRP A 94 -5.59 -9.91 16.02
CA TRP A 94 -4.38 -10.68 16.22
C TRP A 94 -3.29 -9.81 16.86
N SER A 95 -3.56 -9.31 18.05
CA SER A 95 -2.53 -8.59 18.82
C SER A 95 -1.33 -9.51 19.09
N MET A 96 -0.13 -8.94 19.15
CA MET A 96 1.09 -9.70 19.45
C MET A 96 0.93 -10.55 20.72
N LYS A 97 0.25 -10.01 21.73
CA LYS A 97 -0.08 -10.74 22.97
C LYS A 97 -0.90 -12.00 22.68
N LYS A 98 -1.96 -11.90 21.87
CA LYS A 98 -2.82 -13.04 21.51
C LYS A 98 -2.07 -14.07 20.67
N ILE A 99 -1.26 -13.62 19.71
CA ILE A 99 -0.45 -14.49 18.86
C ILE A 99 0.59 -15.27 19.69
N THR A 100 1.25 -14.61 20.64
CA THR A 100 2.23 -15.25 21.54
C THR A 100 1.58 -16.27 22.46
N VAL A 101 0.45 -15.93 23.08
CA VAL A 101 -0.27 -16.83 24.00
C VAL A 101 -0.84 -18.05 23.28
N THR A 102 -1.27 -17.90 22.03
CA THR A 102 -1.83 -19.00 21.22
C THR A 102 -0.76 -19.81 20.48
N TRP A 103 0.53 -19.56 20.74
CA TRP A 103 1.67 -20.21 20.09
C TRP A 103 1.69 -20.12 18.54
N HIS A 104 0.88 -19.24 17.97
CA HIS A 104 0.87 -18.96 16.54
C HIS A 104 1.99 -18.01 16.12
N ALA A 105 2.73 -17.43 17.08
CA ALA A 105 3.91 -16.61 16.82
C ALA A 105 4.90 -17.38 15.94
N PHE A 106 5.14 -16.88 14.73
CA PHE A 106 6.10 -17.43 13.77
C PHE A 106 5.85 -18.89 13.37
N ALA A 107 4.60 -19.37 13.42
CA ALA A 107 4.26 -20.77 13.11
C ALA A 107 4.66 -21.18 11.68
N LYS A 108 4.56 -20.27 10.71
CA LYS A 108 4.97 -20.51 9.31
C LYS A 108 6.43 -20.19 9.04
N TYR A 109 7.08 -19.41 9.91
CA TYR A 109 8.46 -18.95 9.73
C TYR A 109 9.25 -19.10 11.04
N PRO A 110 9.55 -20.34 11.49
CA PRO A 110 10.19 -20.58 12.78
C PRO A 110 11.54 -19.89 12.93
N CYS A 111 12.27 -19.66 11.84
CA CYS A 111 13.54 -18.94 11.81
C CYS A 111 13.45 -17.51 12.36
N ALA A 112 12.28 -16.85 12.25
CA ALA A 112 12.07 -15.52 12.80
C ALA A 112 12.00 -15.50 14.34
N ARG A 113 11.85 -16.66 15.01
CA ARG A 113 11.99 -16.78 16.48
C ARG A 113 13.43 -16.60 16.95
N TYR A 114 14.39 -16.88 16.08
CA TYR A 114 15.83 -16.88 16.38
C TYR A 114 16.55 -15.76 15.66
N ALA A 115 15.82 -14.74 15.21
CA ALA A 115 16.42 -13.54 14.63
C ALA A 115 17.06 -12.72 15.77
N THR A 116 18.20 -13.20 16.27
CA THR A 116 18.98 -12.59 17.36
C THR A 116 19.92 -11.51 16.84
N ASP A 117 20.12 -11.44 15.52
CA ASP A 117 21.08 -10.55 14.84
C ASP A 117 20.40 -9.57 13.86
N VAL A 118 19.10 -9.34 14.05
CA VAL A 118 18.39 -8.26 13.37
C VAL A 118 18.32 -7.06 14.29
N THR A 119 19.15 -6.07 14.01
CA THR A 119 18.99 -4.72 14.55
C THR A 119 17.73 -4.12 13.92
N PHE A 120 16.66 -4.01 14.71
CA PHE A 120 15.52 -3.17 14.35
C PHE A 120 15.97 -1.72 14.43
N GLN A 121 16.54 -1.21 13.33
CA GLN A 121 16.92 0.19 13.25
C GLN A 121 15.64 1.05 13.24
N PRO A 122 15.51 2.02 14.15
CA PRO A 122 14.42 3.00 14.09
C PRO A 122 14.45 3.69 12.73
N ALA A 123 13.33 3.69 12.01
CA ALA A 123 13.22 4.35 10.70
C ALA A 123 13.32 5.90 10.77
N VAL A 124 13.52 6.45 11.97
CA VAL A 124 13.73 7.88 12.19
C VAL A 124 15.23 8.15 12.08
N ARG A 125 15.70 8.42 10.86
CA ARG A 125 17.04 8.97 10.66
C ARG A 125 17.05 10.41 11.22
N PRO A 126 17.91 10.74 12.20
CA PRO A 126 18.09 12.13 12.60
C PRO A 126 18.59 12.95 11.39
N THR A 127 18.08 14.16 11.19
CA THR A 127 18.41 15.06 10.06
C THR A 127 19.85 15.60 10.10
N ARG A 128 20.78 14.93 10.77
CA ARG A 128 22.17 15.34 11.01
C ARG A 128 23.14 14.71 10.03
N ASN A 129 24.37 15.26 10.02
CA ASN A 129 25.45 14.87 9.11
C ASN A 129 25.82 13.39 9.27
N PHE A 130 26.22 12.72 8.18
CA PHE A 130 26.47 11.28 8.11
C PHE A 130 27.47 10.78 9.18
N HIS A 131 28.51 11.56 9.46
CA HIS A 131 29.51 11.22 10.47
C HIS A 131 28.97 11.20 11.92
N GLU A 132 27.99 12.04 12.24
CA GLU A 132 27.40 12.09 13.59
C GLU A 132 26.37 10.98 13.82
N VAL A 133 25.86 10.41 12.72
CA VAL A 133 24.81 9.38 12.75
C VAL A 133 25.42 7.97 12.87
N MET A 134 26.67 7.79 12.42
CA MET A 134 27.39 6.51 12.51
C MET A 134 27.59 6.00 13.95
N GLU A 135 27.75 6.88 14.93
CA GLU A 135 27.94 6.45 16.33
C GLU A 135 26.73 5.72 16.93
N TYR A 136 25.53 5.92 16.36
CA TYR A 136 24.28 5.32 16.83
C TYR A 136 23.90 4.04 16.08
N PHE A 137 24.65 3.69 15.03
CA PHE A 137 24.46 2.48 14.25
C PHE A 137 25.69 1.58 14.42
N SER A 138 25.72 0.83 15.54
CA SER A 138 26.63 -0.30 15.76
C SER A 138 25.94 -1.61 15.37
#